data_AF-A0A196MPX4-F1
#
_entry.id   AF-A0A196MPX4-F1
#
_cell.length_a   1.000
_cell.length_b   1.000
_cell.length_c   1.000
_cell.angle_alpha   90.00
_cell.angle_beta   90.00
_cell.angle_gamma   90.00
#
_symmetry.space_group_name_H-M   'P 1'
#
loop_
_entity.id
_entity.type
_entity.pdbx_description
1 polymer ?
#
loop_
_entity_poly.entity_id
_entity_poly.type
_entity_poly.pdbx_seq_one_letter_code
_entity_poly.pdbx_strand_id
1 'polypeptide(L)'
;MVSQVIFDTNGSGLFGDSVQGNADVGVVSNRSGEFGRDAVGRQSPTTPPAEASFIGQLSGASALTGFVYTKIGAPLRAAIYSPVTSLFGTTDERVLATNMGLDLTGLELGNFDGFAALARPDIATQVRGRQVTALNLKLLAQAGLETTGNPTATGAIEVKPNLDAVRAQLLAGPVNFNAPDSVLQILNRSRRAAFTNDAGRRTAAQLLARFGEAVDRHLTTAARIADIEYGLRLLVLPELDILFNTSAPTAAQISRISAITSDDLVAGFLEFGSIQPIAVASATFAPVVDYFKIVAISQTMLASQCATGTDSPTCNDIDLTVGGPLNVQAVQLTAVRVPAQFASYLSVTQAADGTLTLRRLASGRRLIWFDYDARDRQGISGTSRAYVLMADE
;
A
#
# COMPACT_ATOMS: atom_id res chain seq x y z
N MET A 1 -9.43 -6.52 -4.69
CA MET A 1 -10.05 -7.71 -4.08
C MET A 1 -10.12 -7.47 -2.57
N VAL A 2 -11.30 -7.58 -1.99
CA VAL A 2 -11.41 -7.58 -0.52
C VAL A 2 -11.13 -9.00 -0.03
N SER A 3 -10.51 -9.15 1.14
CA SER A 3 -10.28 -10.46 1.75
C SER A 3 -11.16 -10.65 2.98
N GLN A 4 -11.24 -9.65 3.85
CA GLN A 4 -11.99 -9.76 5.09
C GLN A 4 -12.53 -8.41 5.54
N VAL A 5 -13.71 -8.42 6.13
CA VAL A 5 -14.21 -7.34 6.99
C VAL A 5 -14.40 -7.90 8.40
N ILE A 6 -13.87 -7.19 9.39
CA ILE A 6 -14.10 -7.46 10.81
C ILE A 6 -15.04 -6.38 11.33
N PHE A 7 -16.12 -6.80 11.96
CA PHE A 7 -17.10 -5.92 12.58
C PHE A 7 -16.84 -5.86 14.08
N ASP A 8 -16.67 -4.64 14.59
CA ASP A 8 -16.61 -4.36 16.02
C ASP A 8 -18.01 -4.54 16.62
N THR A 9 -18.36 -5.78 16.96
CA THR A 9 -19.71 -6.15 17.46
C THR A 9 -19.83 -6.00 18.96
N ASN A 10 -18.71 -5.85 19.67
CA ASN A 10 -18.70 -5.63 21.11
C ASN A 10 -18.50 -4.15 21.50
N GLY A 11 -18.16 -3.28 20.55
CA GLY A 11 -18.02 -1.84 20.75
C GLY A 11 -16.73 -1.43 21.46
N SER A 12 -15.73 -2.31 21.51
CA SER A 12 -14.45 -2.05 22.18
C SER A 12 -13.55 -1.10 21.38
N GLY A 13 -13.80 -0.97 20.07
CA GLY A 13 -12.89 -0.31 19.12
C GLY A 13 -11.64 -1.13 18.79
N LEU A 14 -11.48 -2.34 19.34
CA LEU A 14 -10.36 -3.26 19.11
C LEU A 14 -10.79 -4.39 18.18
N PHE A 15 -10.53 -4.23 16.89
CA PHE A 15 -10.97 -5.21 15.89
C PHE A 15 -10.37 -6.60 16.05
N GLY A 16 -11.23 -7.60 16.11
CA GLY A 16 -10.88 -9.03 16.19
C GLY A 16 -10.66 -9.51 17.63
N ASP A 17 -11.08 -8.73 18.61
CA ASP A 17 -11.03 -9.12 20.01
C ASP A 17 -12.28 -9.90 20.46
N SER A 18 -12.22 -10.41 21.69
CA SER A 18 -13.33 -11.06 22.35
C SER A 18 -13.48 -10.53 23.76
N VAL A 19 -14.56 -9.78 24.02
CA VAL A 19 -14.88 -9.23 25.34
C VAL A 19 -16.07 -10.00 25.91
N GLN A 20 -15.87 -10.73 27.01
CA GLN A 20 -16.94 -11.37 27.81
C GLN A 20 -17.99 -12.15 27.00
N GLY A 21 -17.57 -12.94 26.01
CA GLY A 21 -18.48 -13.75 25.18
C GLY A 21 -19.17 -12.99 24.04
N ASN A 22 -18.86 -11.71 23.85
CA ASN A 22 -19.19 -10.94 22.65
C ASN A 22 -17.90 -10.74 21.83
N ALA A 23 -17.70 -11.59 20.83
CA ALA A 23 -16.55 -11.54 19.95
C ALA A 23 -16.89 -10.77 18.68
N ASP A 24 -15.90 -10.05 18.17
CA ASP A 24 -15.99 -9.43 16.86
C ASP A 24 -16.25 -10.45 15.76
N VAL A 25 -17.06 -10.07 14.79
CA VAL A 25 -17.45 -10.94 13.69
C VAL A 25 -16.56 -10.66 12.48
N GLY A 26 -15.77 -11.65 12.07
CA GLY A 26 -15.06 -11.64 10.80
C GLY A 26 -15.88 -12.27 9.68
N VAL A 27 -15.97 -11.60 8.52
CA VAL A 27 -16.55 -12.13 7.29
C VAL A 27 -15.54 -12.03 6.15
N VAL A 28 -15.28 -13.15 5.50
CA VAL A 28 -14.42 -13.22 4.30
C VAL A 28 -15.26 -12.90 3.07
N SER A 29 -14.74 -12.11 2.13
CA SER A 29 -15.45 -11.86 0.86
C SER A 29 -15.16 -12.94 -0.17
N ASN A 30 -15.97 -13.02 -1.23
CA ASN A 30 -15.56 -13.72 -2.44
C ASN A 30 -14.55 -12.89 -3.25
N ARG A 31 -14.10 -13.42 -4.40
CA ARG A 31 -13.12 -12.76 -5.29
C ARG A 31 -13.63 -11.44 -5.88
N SER A 32 -14.94 -11.25 -5.95
CA SER A 32 -15.59 -10.03 -6.39
C SER A 32 -15.75 -8.98 -5.28
N GLY A 33 -15.35 -9.30 -4.04
CA GLY A 33 -15.54 -8.42 -2.88
C GLY A 33 -16.96 -8.46 -2.29
N GLU A 34 -17.77 -9.45 -2.67
CA GLU A 34 -19.12 -9.64 -2.16
C GLU A 34 -19.11 -10.44 -0.85
N PHE A 35 -20.07 -10.18 0.03
CA PHE A 35 -20.19 -10.82 1.34
C PHE A 35 -21.52 -11.56 1.49
N GLY A 36 -21.52 -12.54 2.39
CA GLY A 36 -22.74 -13.17 2.90
C GLY A 36 -23.17 -14.47 2.23
N ARG A 37 -24.27 -15.03 2.75
CA ARG A 37 -24.81 -16.36 2.42
C ARG A 37 -25.51 -16.42 1.06
N ASP A 38 -25.35 -15.42 0.19
CA ASP A 38 -25.83 -15.45 -1.20
C ASP A 38 -24.74 -15.15 -2.24
N ALA A 39 -23.55 -14.71 -1.82
CA ALA A 39 -22.42 -14.45 -2.73
C ALA A 39 -22.07 -15.71 -3.54
N VAL A 40 -21.79 -15.60 -4.83
CA VAL A 40 -21.41 -16.75 -5.68
C VAL A 40 -19.91 -17.04 -5.47
N GLY A 41 -19.51 -18.33 -5.42
CA GLY A 41 -18.09 -18.72 -5.26
C GLY A 41 -17.49 -18.47 -3.88
N ARG A 42 -18.25 -18.76 -2.80
CA ARG A 42 -17.96 -18.31 -1.42
C ARG A 42 -16.70 -18.86 -0.81
N GLN A 43 -16.04 -17.99 -0.04
CA GLN A 43 -14.98 -18.33 0.90
C GLN A 43 -15.39 -18.07 2.37
N SER A 44 -16.60 -17.55 2.65
CA SER A 44 -17.10 -17.28 4.01
C SER A 44 -18.31 -18.12 4.42
N PRO A 45 -18.29 -18.72 5.62
CA PRO A 45 -19.46 -19.33 6.25
C PRO A 45 -20.28 -18.37 7.12
N THR A 46 -19.74 -17.18 7.47
CA THR A 46 -20.37 -16.24 8.40
C THR A 46 -21.25 -15.23 7.67
N THR A 47 -22.42 -14.94 8.24
CA THR A 47 -23.32 -13.89 7.73
C THR A 47 -22.91 -12.56 8.36
N PRO A 48 -22.73 -11.48 7.57
CA PRO A 48 -22.54 -10.14 8.14
C PRO A 48 -23.64 -9.80 9.14
N PRO A 49 -23.34 -9.02 10.20
CA PRO A 49 -24.37 -8.56 11.11
C PRO A 49 -25.49 -7.81 10.36
N ALA A 50 -26.75 -8.07 10.72
CA ALA A 50 -27.91 -7.47 10.06
C ALA A 50 -28.18 -6.01 10.51
N GLU A 51 -27.63 -5.60 11.66
CA GLU A 51 -27.87 -4.28 12.24
C GLU A 51 -26.78 -3.27 11.85
N ALA A 52 -27.18 -2.01 11.67
CA ALA A 52 -26.33 -0.96 11.13
C ALA A 52 -25.46 -0.22 12.18
N SER A 53 -25.29 -0.78 13.38
CA SER A 53 -24.59 -0.12 14.51
C SER A 53 -23.11 -0.46 14.64
N PHE A 54 -22.57 -1.31 13.77
CA PHE A 54 -21.19 -1.78 13.86
C PHE A 54 -20.25 -0.97 12.98
N ILE A 55 -19.05 -0.72 13.48
CA ILE A 55 -17.95 -0.21 12.66
C ILE A 55 -17.27 -1.41 12.02
N GLY A 56 -16.95 -1.31 10.74
CA GLY A 56 -16.19 -2.33 10.05
C GLY A 56 -14.74 -1.91 9.84
N GLN A 57 -13.86 -2.90 9.79
CA GLN A 57 -12.49 -2.75 9.36
C GLN A 57 -12.17 -3.76 8.26
N LEU A 58 -11.68 -3.27 7.13
CA LEU A 58 -11.41 -4.06 5.94
C LEU A 58 -9.92 -4.34 5.77
N SER A 59 -9.63 -5.55 5.32
CA SER A 59 -8.33 -5.95 4.76
C SER A 59 -8.51 -6.55 3.37
N GLY A 60 -7.63 -6.19 2.44
CA GLY A 60 -7.72 -6.61 1.04
C GLY A 60 -6.45 -6.32 0.26
N ALA A 61 -6.45 -6.73 -1.00
CA ALA A 61 -5.37 -6.49 -1.95
C ALA A 61 -5.86 -5.60 -3.09
N SER A 62 -4.99 -4.71 -3.58
CA SER A 62 -5.22 -3.98 -4.83
C SER A 62 -5.57 -4.97 -5.93
N ALA A 63 -6.65 -4.70 -6.67
CA ALA A 63 -7.00 -5.53 -7.82
C ALA A 63 -6.04 -5.34 -9.00
N LEU A 64 -5.22 -4.28 -8.98
CA LEU A 64 -4.29 -3.95 -10.06
C LEU A 64 -2.88 -4.42 -9.76
N THR A 65 -2.41 -4.24 -8.53
CA THR A 65 -1.02 -4.48 -8.15
C THR A 65 -0.84 -5.64 -7.18
N GLY A 66 -1.93 -6.19 -6.61
CA GLY A 66 -1.87 -7.19 -5.56
C GLY A 66 -1.40 -6.67 -4.20
N PHE A 67 -1.03 -5.39 -4.08
CA PHE A 67 -0.55 -4.83 -2.82
C PHE A 67 -1.60 -4.88 -1.70
N VAL A 68 -1.16 -5.34 -0.53
CA VAL A 68 -2.03 -5.53 0.62
C VAL A 68 -2.24 -4.23 1.38
N TYR A 69 -3.50 -3.93 1.66
CA TYR A 69 -3.94 -2.84 2.54
C TYR A 69 -4.81 -3.43 3.63
N THR A 70 -4.54 -3.04 4.87
CA THR A 70 -5.27 -3.53 6.04
C THR A 70 -5.75 -2.37 6.87
N LYS A 71 -6.64 -2.69 7.80
CA LYS A 71 -7.20 -1.73 8.74
C LYS A 71 -7.89 -0.55 8.05
N ILE A 72 -8.53 -0.76 6.91
CA ILE A 72 -9.29 0.30 6.23
C ILE A 72 -10.63 0.45 6.95
N GLY A 73 -10.88 1.64 7.51
CA GLY A 73 -12.14 1.95 8.19
C GLY A 73 -13.14 2.65 7.27
N ALA A 74 -14.40 2.67 7.70
CA ALA A 74 -15.44 3.47 7.08
C ALA A 74 -16.48 3.89 8.14
N PRO A 75 -17.21 5.00 7.92
CA PRO A 75 -18.29 5.42 8.81
C PRO A 75 -19.46 4.42 8.76
N LEU A 76 -20.37 4.53 9.74
CA LEU A 76 -21.59 3.73 9.77
C LEU A 76 -22.37 3.87 8.45
N ARG A 77 -22.87 2.76 7.91
CA ARG A 77 -23.63 2.67 6.66
C ARG A 77 -22.85 2.98 5.37
N ALA A 78 -21.52 3.05 5.44
CA ALA A 78 -20.70 3.10 4.24
C ALA A 78 -20.76 1.75 3.49
N ALA A 79 -20.91 1.80 2.17
CA ALA A 79 -20.77 0.65 1.28
C ALA A 79 -19.34 0.54 0.71
N ILE A 80 -18.59 1.64 0.68
CA ILE A 80 -17.24 1.74 0.15
C ILE A 80 -16.26 2.00 1.29
N TYR A 81 -15.22 1.18 1.35
CA TYR A 81 -14.10 1.28 2.28
C TYR A 81 -12.86 1.74 1.52
N SER A 82 -12.27 2.85 1.96
CA SER A 82 -11.08 3.43 1.35
C SER A 82 -10.26 4.23 2.37
N PRO A 83 -9.04 4.65 2.01
CA PRO A 83 -8.24 5.51 2.88
C PRO A 83 -8.95 6.78 3.36
N VAL A 84 -9.72 7.46 2.50
CA VAL A 84 -10.46 8.66 2.89
C VAL A 84 -11.60 8.34 3.86
N THR A 85 -12.30 7.21 3.68
CA THR A 85 -13.40 6.83 4.59
C THR A 85 -12.87 6.48 5.98
N SER A 86 -11.60 6.10 6.09
CA SER A 86 -10.94 5.80 7.37
C SER A 86 -10.75 7.02 8.27
N LEU A 87 -10.83 8.24 7.69
CA LEU A 87 -10.74 9.51 8.42
C LEU A 87 -12.03 9.84 9.18
N PHE A 88 -13.17 9.25 8.82
CA PHE A 88 -14.45 9.53 9.46
C PHE A 88 -14.67 8.61 10.65
N GLY A 89 -15.22 9.18 11.73
CA GLY A 89 -15.72 8.43 12.88
C GLY A 89 -17.09 7.79 12.63
N THR A 90 -17.88 7.65 13.71
CA THR A 90 -19.28 7.17 13.65
C THR A 90 -20.29 8.24 13.23
N THR A 91 -19.86 9.49 13.10
CA THR A 91 -20.69 10.64 12.73
C THR A 91 -20.30 11.19 11.35
N ASP A 92 -21.25 11.84 10.68
CA ASP A 92 -21.00 12.55 9.42
C ASP A 92 -20.23 13.85 9.70
N GLU A 93 -18.91 13.75 9.76
CA GLU A 93 -18.00 14.87 10.02
C GLU A 93 -17.79 15.71 8.75
N ARG A 94 -18.84 16.42 8.30
CA ARG A 94 -18.83 17.29 7.09
C ARG A 94 -17.61 18.22 7.03
N VAL A 95 -17.15 18.69 8.19
CA VAL A 95 -15.95 19.53 8.33
C VAL A 95 -14.71 18.86 7.75
N LEU A 96 -14.52 17.55 7.95
CA LEU A 96 -13.37 16.83 7.40
C LEU A 96 -13.37 16.85 5.88
N ALA A 97 -14.51 16.54 5.26
CA ALA A 97 -14.61 16.51 3.80
C ALA A 97 -14.36 17.90 3.19
N THR A 98 -14.94 18.95 3.79
CA THR A 98 -14.67 20.34 3.37
C THR A 98 -13.19 20.71 3.52
N ASN A 99 -12.55 20.34 4.64
CA ASN A 99 -11.14 20.64 4.88
C ASN A 99 -10.18 19.83 3.99
N MET A 100 -10.65 18.75 3.35
CA MET A 100 -9.94 18.03 2.30
C MET A 100 -10.20 18.60 0.90
N GLY A 101 -11.02 19.65 0.77
CA GLY A 101 -11.39 20.24 -0.51
C GLY A 101 -12.42 19.42 -1.31
N LEU A 102 -13.19 18.57 -0.64
CA LEU A 102 -14.23 17.74 -1.26
C LEU A 102 -15.61 18.35 -1.04
N ASP A 103 -16.39 18.42 -2.12
CA ASP A 103 -17.81 18.78 -2.09
C ASP A 103 -18.68 17.52 -1.97
N LEU A 104 -18.45 16.76 -0.89
CA LEU A 104 -19.18 15.55 -0.52
C LEU A 104 -19.29 15.49 1.01
N THR A 105 -20.33 14.86 1.56
CA THR A 105 -20.38 14.49 2.98
C THR A 105 -19.59 13.21 3.25
N GLY A 106 -19.36 12.88 4.52
CA GLY A 106 -18.71 11.63 4.90
C GLY A 106 -19.52 10.41 4.46
N LEU A 107 -20.85 10.49 4.53
CA LEU A 107 -21.74 9.42 4.06
C LEU A 107 -21.74 9.30 2.53
N GLU A 108 -21.72 10.42 1.80
CA GLU A 108 -21.60 10.39 0.34
C GLU A 108 -20.27 9.78 -0.10
N LEU A 109 -19.16 10.13 0.58
CA LEU A 109 -17.86 9.50 0.36
C LEU A 109 -17.88 8.01 0.66
N GLY A 110 -18.53 7.60 1.75
CA GLY A 110 -18.73 6.19 2.11
C GLY A 110 -19.57 5.39 1.11
N ASN A 111 -20.19 6.05 0.12
CA ASN A 111 -20.97 5.41 -0.94
C ASN A 111 -20.49 5.77 -2.36
N PHE A 112 -19.37 6.48 -2.48
CA PHE A 112 -18.84 6.95 -3.75
C PHE A 112 -17.66 6.07 -4.20
N ASP A 113 -17.88 5.27 -5.24
CA ASP A 113 -16.83 4.50 -5.88
C ASP A 113 -16.00 5.38 -6.83
N GLY A 114 -14.90 5.92 -6.30
CA GLY A 114 -13.96 6.75 -7.08
C GLY A 114 -13.32 6.03 -8.26
N PHE A 115 -13.09 4.71 -8.14
CA PHE A 115 -12.51 3.90 -9.21
C PHE A 115 -13.49 3.75 -10.37
N ALA A 116 -14.74 3.37 -10.08
CA ALA A 116 -15.78 3.27 -11.10
C ALA A 116 -16.09 4.64 -11.73
N ALA A 117 -16.09 5.71 -10.91
CA ALA A 117 -16.32 7.08 -11.36
C ALA A 117 -15.27 7.57 -12.38
N LEU A 118 -14.00 7.18 -12.23
CA LEU A 118 -12.94 7.51 -13.20
C LEU A 118 -13.19 6.97 -14.62
N ALA A 119 -13.91 5.85 -14.73
CA ALA A 119 -14.25 5.23 -16.00
C ALA A 119 -15.59 5.72 -16.58
N ARG A 120 -16.32 6.61 -15.88
CA ARG A 120 -17.60 7.13 -16.37
C ARG A 120 -17.38 8.14 -17.51
N PRO A 121 -18.31 8.19 -18.49
CA PRO A 121 -18.25 9.16 -19.58
C PRO A 121 -18.64 10.59 -19.16
N ASP A 122 -19.32 10.75 -18.03
CA ASP A 122 -19.69 12.05 -17.48
C ASP A 122 -18.47 12.77 -16.86
N ILE A 123 -18.15 13.95 -17.36
CA ILE A 123 -16.94 14.71 -16.97
C ILE A 123 -16.99 15.10 -15.49
N ALA A 124 -18.14 15.52 -14.97
CA ALA A 124 -18.26 15.93 -13.57
C ALA A 124 -18.00 14.74 -12.62
N THR A 125 -18.60 13.59 -12.92
CA THR A 125 -18.38 12.33 -12.19
C THR A 125 -16.93 11.87 -12.31
N GLN A 126 -16.32 11.97 -13.50
CA GLN A 126 -14.92 11.59 -13.69
C GLN A 126 -13.97 12.50 -12.91
N VAL A 127 -14.19 13.82 -12.91
CA VAL A 127 -13.39 14.79 -12.13
C VAL A 127 -13.49 14.47 -10.64
N ARG A 128 -14.71 14.20 -10.14
CA ARG A 128 -14.93 13.81 -8.75
C ARG A 128 -14.27 12.46 -8.42
N GLY A 129 -14.37 11.49 -9.33
CA GLY A 129 -13.69 10.19 -9.26
C GLY A 129 -12.18 10.36 -9.13
N ARG A 130 -11.60 11.26 -9.93
CA ARG A 130 -10.17 11.61 -9.87
C ARG A 130 -9.80 12.25 -8.54
N GLN A 131 -10.57 13.21 -8.05
CA GLN A 131 -10.30 13.88 -6.78
C GLN A 131 -10.27 12.89 -5.60
N VAL A 132 -11.30 12.04 -5.48
CA VAL A 132 -11.38 11.05 -4.40
C VAL A 132 -10.28 10.00 -4.52
N THR A 133 -10.02 9.50 -5.73
CA THR A 133 -8.97 8.49 -5.95
C THR A 133 -7.57 9.06 -5.70
N ALA A 134 -7.29 10.28 -6.15
CA ALA A 134 -6.03 10.97 -5.88
C ALA A 134 -5.83 11.16 -4.37
N LEU A 135 -6.87 11.59 -3.66
CA LEU A 135 -6.81 11.73 -2.21
C LEU A 135 -6.53 10.40 -1.52
N ASN A 136 -7.20 9.32 -1.94
CA ASN A 136 -6.93 7.97 -1.42
C ASN A 136 -5.45 7.58 -1.59
N LEU A 137 -4.86 7.80 -2.76
CA LEU A 137 -3.46 7.51 -3.04
C LEU A 137 -2.51 8.36 -2.17
N LYS A 138 -2.83 9.65 -1.95
CA LYS A 138 -2.07 10.54 -1.06
C LYS A 138 -2.14 10.07 0.40
N LEU A 139 -3.31 9.63 0.84
CA LEU A 139 -3.51 9.08 2.19
C LEU A 139 -2.78 7.74 2.37
N LEU A 140 -2.70 6.90 1.33
CA LEU A 140 -1.86 5.69 1.38
C LEU A 140 -0.39 6.00 1.59
N ALA A 141 0.12 7.11 1.03
CA ALA A 141 1.50 7.53 1.27
C ALA A 141 1.73 7.95 2.73
N GLN A 142 0.78 8.69 3.32
CA GLN A 142 0.83 9.04 4.74
C GLN A 142 0.74 7.80 5.63
N ALA A 143 -0.17 6.88 5.32
CA ALA A 143 -0.35 5.66 6.07
C ALA A 143 0.86 4.71 5.96
N GLY A 144 1.45 4.62 4.77
CA GLY A 144 2.63 3.82 4.51
C GLY A 144 3.86 4.31 5.26
N LEU A 145 4.02 5.63 5.43
CA LEU A 145 5.07 6.19 6.30
C LEU A 145 4.96 5.66 7.74
N GLU A 146 3.76 5.63 8.31
CA GLU A 146 3.53 5.27 9.72
C GLU A 146 3.47 3.77 9.98
N THR A 147 3.34 2.94 8.95
CA THR A 147 3.29 1.48 9.11
C THR A 147 4.66 0.96 9.55
N THR A 148 4.77 0.51 10.81
CA THR A 148 6.03 0.03 11.41
C THR A 148 6.30 -1.45 11.09
N GLY A 149 7.55 -1.78 10.76
CA GLY A 149 8.04 -3.17 10.69
C GLY A 149 8.84 -3.48 9.43
N ASN A 150 10.17 -3.44 9.55
CA ASN A 150 11.20 -3.81 8.57
C ASN A 150 11.19 -3.02 7.22
N PRO A 151 12.34 -2.48 6.76
CA PRO A 151 12.46 -1.60 5.59
C PRO A 151 12.29 -2.28 4.21
N THR A 152 11.69 -3.47 4.15
CA THR A 152 11.27 -4.11 2.89
C THR A 152 9.89 -3.58 2.50
N ALA A 153 9.92 -2.43 1.84
CA ALA A 153 8.82 -1.52 1.45
C ALA A 153 7.69 -2.10 0.55
N THR A 154 7.40 -3.39 0.62
CA THR A 154 6.31 -4.05 -0.10
C THR A 154 5.33 -4.83 0.78
N GLY A 155 5.50 -4.84 2.10
CA GLY A 155 4.50 -5.44 3.02
C GLY A 155 3.11 -4.77 3.00
N ALA A 156 2.24 -5.17 3.92
CA ALA A 156 0.91 -4.57 4.05
C ALA A 156 0.98 -3.12 4.58
N ILE A 157 0.18 -2.20 4.03
CA ILE A 157 0.01 -0.86 4.61
C ILE A 157 -1.21 -0.89 5.53
N GLU A 158 -1.02 -0.52 6.80
CA GLU A 158 -2.12 -0.33 7.74
C GLU A 158 -2.66 1.10 7.59
N VAL A 159 -3.96 1.25 7.36
CA VAL A 159 -4.54 2.56 6.99
C VAL A 159 -5.06 3.33 8.20
N LYS A 160 -6.13 2.87 8.85
CA LYS A 160 -6.81 3.61 9.94
C LYS A 160 -5.89 4.06 11.08
N PRO A 161 -5.08 3.20 11.73
CA PRO A 161 -4.26 3.62 12.88
C PRO A 161 -3.16 4.62 12.50
N ASN A 162 -2.93 4.80 11.21
CA ASN A 162 -1.84 5.61 10.66
C ASN A 162 -2.33 6.94 10.07
N LEU A 163 -3.63 7.21 10.12
CA LEU A 163 -4.23 8.46 9.62
C LEU A 163 -4.70 9.40 10.75
N ASP A 164 -4.43 9.08 12.01
CA ASP A 164 -4.85 9.90 13.16
C ASP A 164 -4.27 11.33 13.11
N ALA A 165 -2.99 11.47 12.74
CA ALA A 165 -2.35 12.77 12.57
C ALA A 165 -2.98 13.60 11.45
N VAL A 166 -3.38 12.94 10.36
CA VAL A 166 -4.08 13.57 9.23
C VAL A 166 -5.46 14.04 9.69
N ARG A 167 -6.22 13.18 10.37
CA ARG A 167 -7.55 13.53 10.91
C ARG A 167 -7.46 14.70 11.88
N ALA A 168 -6.51 14.68 12.82
CA ALA A 168 -6.30 15.78 13.77
C ALA A 168 -6.00 17.11 13.06
N GLN A 169 -5.20 17.08 11.99
CA GLN A 169 -4.90 18.28 11.22
C GLN A 169 -6.11 18.77 10.42
N LEU A 170 -6.90 17.88 9.84
CA LEU A 170 -8.15 18.21 9.15
C LEU A 170 -9.22 18.78 10.09
N LEU A 171 -9.25 18.38 11.37
CA LEU A 171 -10.13 19.02 12.36
C LEU A 171 -9.68 20.44 12.71
N ALA A 172 -8.37 20.73 12.60
CA ALA A 172 -7.82 22.05 12.89
C ALA A 172 -8.00 23.05 11.73
N GLY A 173 -8.17 22.58 10.50
CA GLY A 173 -8.44 23.44 9.35
C GLY A 173 -8.18 22.74 8.01
N PRO A 174 -8.27 23.51 6.90
CA PRO A 174 -8.02 22.99 5.56
C PRO A 174 -6.61 22.43 5.40
N VAL A 175 -6.49 21.31 4.68
CA VAL A 175 -5.22 20.63 4.38
C VAL A 175 -5.05 20.54 2.87
N ASN A 176 -3.94 21.09 2.38
CA ASN A 176 -3.49 20.85 1.02
C ASN A 176 -2.38 19.79 1.00
N PHE A 177 -2.70 18.58 0.55
CA PHE A 177 -1.72 17.48 0.48
C PHE A 177 -0.60 17.69 -0.56
N ASN A 178 -0.69 18.74 -1.38
CA ASN A 178 0.37 19.13 -2.33
C ASN A 178 1.20 20.32 -1.80
N ALA A 179 0.88 20.86 -0.62
CA ALA A 179 1.62 21.94 -0.01
C ALA A 179 2.56 21.41 1.08
N PRO A 180 3.89 21.60 0.97
CA PRO A 180 4.84 21.10 1.96
C PRO A 180 4.55 21.55 3.38
N ASP A 181 4.11 22.79 3.59
CA ASP A 181 3.81 23.30 4.93
C ASP A 181 2.59 22.62 5.57
N SER A 182 1.55 22.33 4.79
CA SER A 182 0.38 21.58 5.26
C SER A 182 0.75 20.15 5.62
N VAL A 183 1.57 19.50 4.79
CA VAL A 183 2.07 18.14 5.07
C VAL A 183 3.00 18.13 6.29
N LEU A 184 3.85 19.15 6.46
CA LEU A 184 4.73 19.27 7.62
C LEU A 184 3.93 19.38 8.93
N GLN A 185 2.79 20.08 8.92
CA GLN A 185 1.90 20.17 10.09
C GLN A 185 1.33 18.79 10.47
N ILE A 186 1.01 17.94 9.49
CA ILE A 186 0.64 16.54 9.73
C ILE A 186 1.82 15.77 10.33
N LEU A 187 3.00 15.86 9.70
CA LEU A 187 4.19 15.13 10.14
C LEU A 187 4.65 15.51 11.55
N ASN A 188 4.47 16.75 11.97
CA ASN A 188 4.78 17.18 13.33
C ASN A 188 3.86 16.54 14.40
N ARG A 189 2.73 15.97 13.99
CA ARG A 189 1.80 15.23 14.85
C ARG A 189 1.92 13.71 14.69
N SER A 190 2.76 13.24 13.76
CA SER A 190 2.92 11.82 13.47
C SER A 190 3.71 11.12 14.58
N ARG A 191 3.49 9.82 14.75
CA ARG A 191 4.22 9.02 15.75
C ARG A 191 5.69 8.89 15.38
N ARG A 192 6.00 8.91 14.07
CA ARG A 192 7.38 8.87 13.57
C ARG A 192 8.14 10.19 13.73
N ALA A 193 7.48 11.29 14.10
CA ALA A 193 8.14 12.59 14.28
C ALA A 193 9.36 12.50 15.21
N ALA A 194 9.34 11.61 16.21
CA ALA A 194 10.42 11.40 17.17
C ALA A 194 11.69 10.75 16.58
N PHE A 195 11.60 10.06 15.43
CA PHE A 195 12.71 9.33 14.81
C PHE A 195 13.50 10.15 13.79
N THR A 196 13.24 11.46 13.68
CA THR A 196 13.94 12.32 12.72
C THR A 196 14.19 13.72 13.31
N ASN A 197 15.14 14.43 12.71
CA ASN A 197 15.35 15.86 12.95
C ASN A 197 14.40 16.73 12.09
N ASP A 198 14.41 18.04 12.32
CA ASP A 198 13.58 19.01 11.58
C ASP A 198 13.85 18.98 10.07
N ALA A 199 15.11 18.84 9.66
CA ALA A 199 15.49 18.82 8.25
C ALA A 199 14.91 17.59 7.54
N GLY A 200 14.98 16.41 8.18
CA GLY A 200 14.37 15.18 7.68
C GLY A 200 12.86 15.29 7.57
N ARG A 201 12.17 15.86 8.58
CA ARG A 201 10.71 16.10 8.52
C ARG A 201 10.32 17.03 7.38
N ARG A 202 11.03 18.15 7.21
CA ARG A 202 10.78 19.09 6.10
C ARG A 202 11.00 18.44 4.74
N THR A 203 12.05 17.63 4.61
CA THR A 203 12.36 16.91 3.37
C THR A 203 11.27 15.87 3.06
N ALA A 204 10.79 15.15 4.06
CA ALA A 204 9.68 14.21 3.89
C ALA A 204 8.38 14.92 3.49
N ALA A 205 8.08 16.07 4.11
CA ALA A 205 6.92 16.86 3.76
C ALA A 205 6.98 17.35 2.30
N GLN A 206 8.15 17.77 1.83
CA GLN A 206 8.38 18.14 0.44
C GLN A 206 8.19 16.95 -0.51
N LEU A 207 8.75 15.79 -0.18
CA LEU A 207 8.60 14.58 -1.01
C LEU A 207 7.14 14.14 -1.11
N LEU A 208 6.41 14.09 0.01
CA LEU A 208 5.00 13.72 0.06
C LEU A 208 4.12 14.73 -0.70
N ALA A 209 4.43 16.03 -0.60
CA ALA A 209 3.73 17.06 -1.36
C ALA A 209 3.96 16.92 -2.88
N ARG A 210 5.20 16.65 -3.30
CA ARG A 210 5.53 16.39 -4.71
C ARG A 210 4.92 15.10 -5.22
N PHE A 211 4.83 14.06 -4.39
CA PHE A 211 4.06 12.86 -4.69
C PHE A 211 2.59 13.20 -4.91
N GLY A 212 1.98 14.01 -4.04
CA GLY A 212 0.60 14.47 -4.23
C GLY A 212 0.38 15.22 -5.55
N GLU A 213 1.31 16.10 -5.92
CA GLU A 213 1.28 16.77 -7.21
C GLU A 213 1.44 15.80 -8.40
N ALA A 214 2.39 14.86 -8.32
CA ALA A 214 2.62 13.85 -9.34
C ALA A 214 1.40 12.93 -9.53
N VAL A 215 0.71 12.56 -8.44
CA VAL A 215 -0.56 11.82 -8.46
C VAL A 215 -1.61 12.58 -9.25
N ASP A 216 -1.82 13.87 -8.96
CA ASP A 216 -2.82 14.68 -9.64
C ASP A 216 -2.55 14.83 -11.14
N ARG A 217 -1.26 14.90 -11.52
CA ARG A 217 -0.81 15.01 -12.91
C ARG A 217 -0.96 13.69 -13.67
N HIS A 218 -0.64 12.56 -13.05
CA HIS A 218 -0.60 11.24 -13.72
C HIS A 218 -1.94 10.52 -13.73
N LEU A 219 -2.77 10.70 -12.68
CA LEU A 219 -4.05 10.00 -12.51
C LEU A 219 -5.11 10.52 -13.49
N THR A 220 -5.03 10.03 -14.72
CA THR A 220 -5.96 10.40 -15.79
C THR A 220 -7.01 9.33 -16.03
N THR A 221 -6.71 8.07 -15.72
CA THR A 221 -7.59 6.91 -15.88
C THR A 221 -7.42 5.93 -14.71
N ALA A 222 -8.37 5.00 -14.55
CA ALA A 222 -8.30 3.97 -13.52
C ALA A 222 -7.06 3.06 -13.64
N ALA A 223 -6.58 2.80 -14.86
CA ALA A 223 -5.39 1.98 -15.09
C ALA A 223 -4.12 2.62 -14.49
N ARG A 224 -4.05 3.95 -14.44
CA ARG A 224 -2.89 4.70 -13.89
C ARG A 224 -2.73 4.57 -12.37
N ILE A 225 -3.71 4.01 -11.68
CA ILE A 225 -3.61 3.73 -10.25
C ILE A 225 -2.47 2.75 -9.98
N ALA A 226 -2.28 1.74 -10.83
CA ALA A 226 -1.22 0.75 -10.68
C ALA A 226 0.18 1.38 -10.71
N ASP A 227 0.43 2.21 -11.72
CA ASP A 227 1.67 2.99 -11.90
C ASP A 227 2.04 3.78 -10.63
N ILE A 228 1.03 4.42 -10.02
CA ILE A 228 1.18 5.25 -8.83
C ILE A 228 1.41 4.38 -7.60
N GLU A 229 0.69 3.27 -7.44
CA GLU A 229 0.89 2.32 -6.34
C GLU A 229 2.31 1.72 -6.38
N TYR A 230 2.82 1.37 -7.56
CA TYR A 230 4.22 0.95 -7.73
C TYR A 230 5.18 2.09 -7.38
N GLY A 231 4.95 3.30 -7.89
CA GLY A 231 5.81 4.44 -7.59
C GLY A 231 5.81 4.81 -6.10
N LEU A 232 4.68 4.70 -5.42
CA LEU A 232 4.60 4.86 -3.98
C LEU A 232 5.54 3.87 -3.27
N ARG A 233 5.43 2.57 -3.58
CA ARG A 233 6.18 1.52 -2.89
C ARG A 233 7.66 1.44 -3.27
N LEU A 234 7.99 1.77 -4.53
CA LEU A 234 9.34 1.60 -5.07
C LEU A 234 10.18 2.88 -5.05
N LEU A 235 9.54 4.06 -5.07
CA LEU A 235 10.24 5.35 -5.15
C LEU A 235 10.01 6.26 -3.94
N VAL A 236 8.84 6.20 -3.29
CA VAL A 236 8.52 7.16 -2.22
C VAL A 236 8.74 6.58 -0.83
N LEU A 237 8.11 5.44 -0.51
CA LEU A 237 8.25 4.82 0.81
C LEU A 237 9.71 4.49 1.19
N PRO A 238 10.57 4.00 0.27
CA PRO A 238 11.97 3.76 0.60
C PRO A 238 12.74 5.02 0.99
N GLU A 239 12.38 6.16 0.40
CA GLU A 239 13.03 7.44 0.70
C GLU A 239 12.53 8.02 2.01
N LEU A 240 11.24 7.89 2.28
CA LEU A 240 10.66 8.25 3.57
C LEU A 240 11.26 7.41 4.70
N ASP A 241 11.48 6.12 4.47
CA ASP A 241 12.10 5.26 5.49
C ASP A 241 13.53 5.70 5.83
N ILE A 242 14.33 6.11 4.83
CA ILE A 242 15.66 6.68 5.06
C ILE A 242 15.58 7.92 5.97
N LEU A 243 14.57 8.78 5.79
CA LEU A 243 14.43 10.02 6.57
C LEU A 243 13.98 9.77 8.01
N PHE A 244 13.25 8.68 8.27
CA PHE A 244 12.67 8.35 9.57
C PHE A 244 13.24 7.08 10.20
N ASN A 245 14.45 6.69 9.78
CA ASN A 245 15.17 5.57 10.38
C ASN A 245 15.64 5.92 11.81
N THR A 246 16.09 4.94 12.59
CA THR A 246 16.52 5.13 13.99
C THR A 246 17.71 6.06 14.16
N SER A 247 18.46 6.32 13.08
CA SER A 247 19.52 7.34 13.00
C SER A 247 19.04 8.55 12.20
N ALA A 248 19.39 9.75 12.67
CA ALA A 248 19.10 10.97 11.93
C ALA A 248 19.68 10.93 10.50
N PRO A 249 18.94 11.41 9.48
CA PRO A 249 19.42 11.37 8.10
C PRO A 249 20.64 12.28 7.91
N THR A 250 21.57 11.84 7.07
CA THR A 250 22.77 12.62 6.73
C THR A 250 22.44 13.79 5.81
N ALA A 251 23.31 14.81 5.76
CA ALA A 251 23.14 15.94 4.84
C ALA A 251 23.08 15.50 3.36
N ALA A 252 23.84 14.46 2.99
CA ALA A 252 23.82 13.89 1.65
C ALA A 252 22.47 13.20 1.34
N GLN A 253 21.91 12.45 2.30
CA GLN A 253 20.59 11.85 2.17
C GLN A 253 19.50 12.91 2.03
N ILE A 254 19.52 13.95 2.87
CA ILE A 254 18.61 15.09 2.79
C ILE A 254 18.70 15.75 1.42
N SER A 255 19.90 16.16 0.99
CA SER A 255 20.11 16.87 -0.27
C SER A 255 19.62 16.06 -1.48
N ARG A 256 19.90 14.74 -1.51
CA ARG A 256 19.44 13.86 -2.58
C ARG A 256 17.93 13.71 -2.60
N ILE A 257 17.28 13.48 -1.46
CA ILE A 257 15.82 13.30 -1.41
C ILE A 257 15.11 14.62 -1.71
N SER A 258 15.63 15.75 -1.22
CA SER A 258 15.14 17.08 -1.57
C SER A 258 15.27 17.42 -3.06
N ALA A 259 16.12 16.72 -3.82
CA ALA A 259 16.27 16.91 -5.25
C ALA A 259 15.20 16.16 -6.07
N ILE A 260 14.48 15.19 -5.50
CA ILE A 260 13.43 14.43 -6.22
C ILE A 260 12.26 15.35 -6.54
N THR A 261 12.00 15.60 -7.83
CA THR A 261 10.93 16.48 -8.31
C THR A 261 9.63 15.72 -8.58
N SER A 262 8.53 16.45 -8.82
CA SER A 262 7.28 15.83 -9.29
C SER A 262 7.44 15.25 -10.70
N ASP A 263 8.30 15.82 -11.55
CA ASP A 263 8.63 15.27 -12.87
C ASP A 263 9.36 13.93 -12.78
N ASP A 264 10.32 13.79 -11.85
CA ASP A 264 11.01 12.52 -11.60
C ASP A 264 10.02 11.42 -11.16
N LEU A 265 9.06 11.77 -10.31
CA LEU A 265 8.02 10.83 -9.86
C LEU A 265 7.09 10.42 -11.01
N VAL A 266 6.63 11.38 -11.83
CA VAL A 266 5.79 11.08 -13.00
C VAL A 266 6.55 10.20 -14.01
N ALA A 267 7.83 10.49 -14.28
CA ALA A 267 8.66 9.66 -15.13
C ALA A 267 8.76 8.22 -14.59
N GLY A 268 8.97 8.06 -13.28
CA GLY A 268 8.95 6.76 -12.62
C GLY A 268 7.60 6.03 -12.75
N PHE A 269 6.47 6.72 -12.54
CA PHE A 269 5.15 6.12 -12.74
C PHE A 269 4.98 5.59 -14.18
N LEU A 270 5.43 6.35 -15.17
CA LEU A 270 5.37 5.94 -16.58
C LEU A 270 6.21 4.68 -16.86
N GLU A 271 7.40 4.54 -16.25
CA GLU A 271 8.21 3.33 -16.37
C GLU A 271 7.48 2.09 -15.80
N PHE A 272 6.79 2.25 -14.66
CA PHE A 272 6.03 1.17 -14.04
C PHE A 272 4.75 0.78 -14.77
N GLY A 273 4.24 1.62 -15.68
CA GLY A 273 3.11 1.27 -16.54
C GLY A 273 3.39 0.09 -17.49
N SER A 274 4.64 -0.37 -17.59
CA SER A 274 5.02 -1.59 -18.31
C SER A 274 4.86 -2.88 -17.48
N ILE A 275 4.69 -2.77 -16.16
CA ILE A 275 4.45 -3.92 -15.28
C ILE A 275 3.05 -4.45 -15.58
N GLN A 276 2.94 -5.74 -15.87
CA GLN A 276 1.66 -6.35 -16.16
C GLN A 276 0.78 -6.35 -14.90
N PRO A 277 -0.47 -5.87 -14.98
CA PRO A 277 -1.39 -5.93 -13.87
C PRO A 277 -1.63 -7.36 -13.41
N ILE A 278 -1.75 -7.54 -12.10
CA ILE A 278 -2.08 -8.83 -11.53
C ILE A 278 -3.59 -9.01 -11.68
N ALA A 279 -4.03 -10.02 -12.43
CA ALA A 279 -5.46 -10.29 -12.63
C ALA A 279 -6.09 -10.97 -11.40
N VAL A 280 -5.99 -10.33 -10.22
CA VAL A 280 -6.36 -10.87 -8.89
C VAL A 280 -7.80 -11.41 -8.87
N ALA A 281 -8.73 -10.80 -9.61
CA ALA A 281 -10.12 -11.24 -9.67
C ALA A 281 -10.30 -12.64 -10.29
N SER A 282 -9.43 -13.01 -11.23
CA SER A 282 -9.47 -14.29 -11.95
C SER A 282 -8.38 -15.27 -11.53
N ALA A 283 -7.33 -14.78 -10.87
CA ALA A 283 -6.18 -15.58 -10.50
C ALA A 283 -6.48 -16.49 -9.30
N THR A 284 -5.80 -17.63 -9.27
CA THR A 284 -5.72 -18.54 -8.12
C THR A 284 -4.43 -18.33 -7.34
N PHE A 285 -3.39 -17.86 -8.02
CA PHE A 285 -2.12 -17.44 -7.43
C PHE A 285 -1.72 -16.10 -8.06
N ALA A 286 -1.33 -15.15 -7.23
CA ALA A 286 -0.98 -13.80 -7.62
C ALA A 286 0.44 -13.49 -7.13
N PRO A 287 1.47 -13.67 -7.97
CA PRO A 287 2.82 -13.29 -7.60
C PRO A 287 2.95 -11.76 -7.67
N VAL A 288 3.31 -11.12 -6.57
CA VAL A 288 3.23 -9.66 -6.38
C VAL A 288 4.62 -9.04 -6.51
N VAL A 289 4.69 -7.79 -6.95
CA VAL A 289 5.98 -7.11 -7.06
C VAL A 289 6.62 -6.96 -5.68
N ASP A 290 7.88 -7.39 -5.57
CA ASP A 290 8.68 -7.28 -4.34
C ASP A 290 9.72 -6.17 -4.41
N TYR A 291 10.21 -5.77 -3.23
CA TYR A 291 11.24 -4.74 -3.08
C TYR A 291 12.27 -5.12 -2.01
N PHE A 292 13.54 -4.99 -2.35
CA PHE A 292 14.68 -5.21 -1.48
C PHE A 292 15.67 -4.05 -1.54
N LYS A 293 16.45 -3.89 -0.48
CA LYS A 293 17.58 -2.96 -0.44
C LYS A 293 18.87 -3.73 -0.19
N ILE A 294 19.90 -3.47 -0.98
CA ILE A 294 21.25 -3.99 -0.76
C ILE A 294 22.20 -2.80 -0.54
N VAL A 295 22.87 -2.80 0.61
CA VAL A 295 23.87 -1.79 1.00
C VAL A 295 25.27 -2.37 0.80
N ALA A 296 26.23 -1.53 0.38
CA ALA A 296 27.62 -1.91 0.09
C ALA A 296 27.78 -2.95 -1.03
N ILE A 297 29.02 -3.24 -1.44
CA ILE A 297 29.34 -4.41 -2.29
C ILE A 297 29.24 -5.65 -1.40
N SER A 298 28.02 -6.11 -1.21
CA SER A 298 27.68 -7.18 -0.29
C SER A 298 26.94 -8.30 -0.99
N GLN A 299 26.86 -9.43 -0.27
CA GLN A 299 26.00 -10.54 -0.60
C GLN A 299 24.86 -10.56 0.41
N THR A 300 23.63 -10.62 -0.07
CA THR A 300 22.43 -10.80 0.73
C THR A 300 21.76 -12.10 0.34
N MET A 301 21.32 -12.87 1.32
CA MET A 301 20.51 -14.06 1.09
C MET A 301 19.04 -13.73 1.30
N LEU A 302 18.20 -14.12 0.33
CA LEU A 302 16.75 -14.08 0.48
C LEU A 302 16.23 -15.49 0.71
N ALA A 303 15.37 -15.63 1.71
CA ALA A 303 14.77 -16.91 2.05
C ALA A 303 13.91 -17.45 0.91
N SER A 304 13.88 -18.77 0.77
CA SER A 304 13.08 -19.46 -0.26
C SER A 304 11.58 -19.42 -0.03
N GLN A 305 11.15 -19.02 1.18
CA GLN A 305 9.76 -18.92 1.60
C GLN A 305 9.60 -17.71 2.51
N CYS A 306 8.39 -17.15 2.53
CA CYS A 306 8.08 -16.08 3.47
C CYS A 306 7.96 -16.59 4.90
N ALA A 307 8.81 -16.07 5.79
CA ALA A 307 8.69 -16.22 7.24
C ALA A 307 8.69 -14.83 7.89
N THR A 308 8.15 -14.74 9.11
CA THR A 308 8.10 -13.48 9.85
C THR A 308 9.51 -12.94 10.05
N GLY A 309 9.78 -11.74 9.51
CA GLY A 309 11.08 -11.07 9.64
C GLY A 309 12.16 -11.51 8.65
N THR A 310 11.84 -12.30 7.62
CA THR A 310 12.80 -12.67 6.56
C THR A 310 12.57 -11.88 5.29
N ASP A 311 13.65 -11.46 4.63
CA ASP A 311 13.59 -10.89 3.28
C ASP A 311 13.44 -12.04 2.27
N SER A 312 12.30 -12.15 1.61
CA SER A 312 12.00 -13.18 0.60
C SER A 312 11.25 -12.55 -0.57
N PRO A 313 11.58 -12.88 -1.84
CA PRO A 313 10.90 -12.38 -3.03
C PRO A 313 9.54 -13.03 -3.27
N THR A 314 8.97 -13.71 -2.28
CA THR A 314 7.60 -14.24 -2.36
C THR A 314 6.76 -13.75 -1.19
N CYS A 315 7.25 -12.80 -0.39
CA CYS A 315 6.54 -12.38 0.82
C CYS A 315 5.27 -11.60 0.55
N ASN A 316 5.10 -11.12 -0.68
CA ASN A 316 3.88 -10.46 -1.12
C ASN A 316 3.02 -11.35 -2.02
N ASP A 317 3.50 -12.52 -2.40
CA ASP A 317 2.77 -13.45 -3.26
C ASP A 317 1.53 -14.00 -2.56
N ILE A 318 0.38 -13.90 -3.22
CA ILE A 318 -0.90 -14.21 -2.61
C ILE A 318 -1.45 -15.51 -3.17
N ASP A 319 -1.67 -16.49 -2.29
CA ASP A 319 -2.49 -17.66 -2.57
C ASP A 319 -3.98 -17.28 -2.39
N LEU A 320 -4.74 -17.35 -3.49
CA LEU A 320 -6.16 -17.00 -3.59
C LEU A 320 -7.07 -18.23 -3.59
N THR A 321 -6.50 -19.41 -3.34
CA THR A 321 -7.22 -20.70 -3.36
C THR A 321 -7.69 -21.14 -1.98
N VAL A 322 -7.06 -20.66 -0.91
CA VAL A 322 -7.34 -21.07 0.48
C VAL A 322 -8.37 -20.12 1.12
N GLY A 323 -9.42 -20.67 1.75
CA GLY A 323 -10.54 -19.93 2.35
C GLY A 323 -10.24 -19.23 3.68
N GLY A 324 -9.19 -18.40 3.73
CA GLY A 324 -8.79 -17.61 4.89
C GLY A 324 -8.43 -16.16 4.53
N PRO A 325 -7.93 -15.35 5.48
CA PRO A 325 -7.32 -14.05 5.15
C PRO A 325 -6.19 -14.24 4.11
N LEU A 326 -5.87 -13.19 3.33
CA LEU A 326 -4.78 -13.18 2.35
C LEU A 326 -3.58 -13.99 2.83
N ASN A 327 -3.33 -15.13 2.19
CA ASN A 327 -2.34 -16.09 2.64
C ASN A 327 -1.09 -16.01 1.77
N VAL A 328 0.06 -15.75 2.41
CA VAL A 328 1.39 -15.60 1.78
C VAL A 328 2.27 -16.85 1.94
N GLN A 329 1.70 -18.02 2.25
CA GLN A 329 2.50 -19.16 2.72
C GLN A 329 2.86 -20.26 1.71
N ALA A 330 4.11 -20.73 1.85
CA ALA A 330 4.80 -21.79 1.11
C ALA A 330 4.70 -21.71 -0.41
N VAL A 331 5.09 -20.55 -0.93
CA VAL A 331 5.48 -20.37 -2.31
C VAL A 331 6.90 -20.92 -2.50
N GLN A 332 7.14 -21.64 -3.59
CA GLN A 332 8.44 -22.11 -4.00
C GLN A 332 8.92 -21.32 -5.21
N LEU A 333 10.15 -20.78 -5.13
CA LEU A 333 10.83 -20.23 -6.30
C LEU A 333 11.30 -21.34 -7.23
N THR A 334 11.04 -21.19 -8.52
CA THR A 334 11.34 -22.20 -9.55
C THR A 334 12.30 -21.70 -10.63
N ALA A 335 12.42 -20.39 -10.81
CA ALA A 335 13.40 -19.78 -11.69
C ALA A 335 13.68 -18.33 -11.30
N VAL A 336 14.87 -17.82 -11.66
CA VAL A 336 15.26 -16.41 -11.54
C VAL A 336 15.97 -15.94 -12.79
N ARG A 337 15.71 -14.70 -13.20
CA ARG A 337 16.28 -14.10 -14.41
C ARG A 337 16.66 -12.65 -14.16
N VAL A 338 17.96 -12.36 -14.22
CA VAL A 338 18.47 -10.98 -14.24
C VAL A 338 18.54 -10.52 -15.69
N PRO A 339 17.84 -9.45 -16.10
CA PRO A 339 17.91 -8.99 -17.48
C PRO A 339 19.33 -8.54 -17.84
N ALA A 340 19.76 -8.79 -19.08
CA ALA A 340 21.15 -8.63 -19.52
C ALA A 340 21.73 -7.23 -19.23
N GLN A 341 20.91 -6.20 -19.37
CA GLN A 341 21.32 -4.81 -19.12
C GLN A 341 21.67 -4.54 -17.63
N PHE A 342 21.38 -5.47 -16.72
CA PHE A 342 21.72 -5.39 -15.30
C PHE A 342 22.72 -6.44 -14.81
N ALA A 343 23.18 -7.32 -15.70
CA ALA A 343 24.13 -8.38 -15.35
C ALA A 343 25.48 -7.85 -14.85
N SER A 344 25.84 -6.59 -15.17
CA SER A 344 27.04 -5.92 -14.64
C SER A 344 26.84 -5.28 -13.26
N TYR A 345 25.61 -5.20 -12.77
CA TYR A 345 25.25 -4.56 -11.50
C TYR A 345 24.82 -5.56 -10.43
N LEU A 346 24.16 -6.65 -10.83
CA LEU A 346 23.60 -7.64 -9.92
C LEU A 346 23.77 -9.06 -10.46
N SER A 347 24.20 -9.95 -9.59
CA SER A 347 24.08 -11.39 -9.78
C SER A 347 23.04 -11.94 -8.84
N VAL A 348 22.15 -12.78 -9.35
CA VAL A 348 21.17 -13.54 -8.56
C VAL A 348 21.40 -15.01 -8.87
N THR A 349 21.66 -15.79 -7.82
CA THR A 349 21.80 -17.25 -7.93
C THR A 349 20.77 -17.91 -7.03
N GLN A 350 20.22 -19.04 -7.48
CA GLN A 350 19.20 -19.79 -6.77
C GLN A 350 19.78 -21.14 -6.35
N ALA A 351 19.64 -21.47 -5.06
CA ALA A 351 19.96 -22.78 -4.51
C ALA A 351 18.81 -23.78 -4.74
N ALA A 352 19.08 -25.08 -4.56
CA ALA A 352 18.11 -26.15 -4.80
C ALA A 352 16.88 -26.07 -3.87
N ASP A 353 17.03 -25.50 -2.68
CA ASP A 353 15.96 -25.24 -1.72
C ASP A 353 15.13 -23.99 -2.05
N GLY A 354 15.48 -23.29 -3.14
CA GLY A 354 14.86 -22.04 -3.58
C GLY A 354 15.49 -20.78 -2.97
N THR A 355 16.48 -20.88 -2.09
CA THR A 355 17.11 -19.71 -1.45
C THR A 355 17.84 -18.89 -2.52
N LEU A 356 17.66 -17.57 -2.50
CA LEU A 356 18.37 -16.69 -3.43
C LEU A 356 19.58 -16.06 -2.77
N THR A 357 20.68 -15.99 -3.52
CA THR A 357 21.84 -15.20 -3.18
C THR A 357 21.95 -14.04 -4.16
N LEU A 358 21.76 -12.82 -3.64
CA LEU A 358 21.89 -11.57 -4.38
C LEU A 358 23.27 -11.00 -4.09
N ARG A 359 24.02 -10.69 -5.13
CA ARG A 359 25.36 -10.09 -5.02
C ARG A 359 25.41 -8.81 -5.84
N ARG A 360 25.73 -7.69 -5.17
CA ARG A 360 26.02 -6.42 -5.84
C ARG A 360 27.38 -6.51 -6.53
N LEU A 361 27.45 -6.10 -7.79
CA LEU A 361 28.65 -6.17 -8.63
C LEU A 361 29.27 -4.80 -8.95
N ALA A 362 28.52 -3.72 -8.76
CA ALA A 362 28.97 -2.36 -9.04
C ALA A 362 28.53 -1.36 -7.96
N SER A 363 29.29 -0.29 -7.78
CA SER A 363 28.96 0.82 -6.89
C SER A 363 27.90 1.75 -7.51
N GLY A 364 27.37 2.64 -6.67
CA GLY A 364 26.36 3.65 -7.04
C GLY A 364 24.93 3.22 -6.77
N ARG A 365 24.11 4.18 -6.37
CA ARG A 365 22.68 4.00 -6.14
C ARG A 365 21.92 3.80 -7.44
N ARG A 366 21.18 2.70 -7.55
CA ARG A 366 20.24 2.44 -8.66
C ARG A 366 19.12 1.52 -8.22
N LEU A 367 17.95 1.71 -8.82
CA LEU A 367 16.86 0.74 -8.73
C LEU A 367 16.96 -0.20 -9.93
N ILE A 368 17.08 -1.50 -9.65
CA ILE A 368 17.19 -2.56 -10.64
C ILE A 368 16.20 -3.67 -10.29
N TRP A 369 16.09 -4.72 -11.10
CA TRP A 369 15.10 -5.77 -10.89
C TRP A 369 15.57 -7.07 -11.53
N PHE A 370 15.01 -8.16 -11.02
CA PHE A 370 15.05 -9.47 -11.63
C PHE A 370 13.64 -10.03 -11.65
N ASP A 371 13.35 -10.86 -12.66
CA ASP A 371 12.09 -11.58 -12.72
C ASP A 371 12.28 -12.96 -12.06
N TYR A 372 11.26 -13.45 -11.39
CA TYR A 372 11.25 -14.77 -10.78
C TYR A 372 9.97 -15.52 -11.13
N ASP A 373 10.06 -16.85 -11.19
CA ASP A 373 8.89 -17.72 -11.26
C ASP A 373 8.66 -18.36 -9.91
N ALA A 374 7.42 -18.28 -9.46
CA ALA A 374 6.95 -18.81 -8.20
C ALA A 374 5.90 -19.89 -8.45
N ARG A 375 5.76 -20.81 -7.51
CA ARG A 375 4.76 -21.87 -7.50
C ARG A 375 4.13 -21.98 -6.12
N ASP A 376 2.81 -22.00 -6.05
CA ASP A 376 2.08 -22.22 -4.79
C ASP A 376 2.08 -23.69 -4.36
N ARG A 377 1.46 -23.99 -3.21
CA ARG A 377 1.31 -25.35 -2.68
C ARG A 377 0.49 -26.29 -3.57
N GLN A 378 -0.33 -25.76 -4.46
CA GLN A 378 -1.21 -26.50 -5.36
C GLN A 378 -0.56 -26.75 -6.73
N GLY A 379 0.66 -26.24 -6.94
CA GLY A 379 1.40 -26.40 -8.18
C GLY A 379 1.12 -25.31 -9.21
N ILE A 380 0.37 -24.27 -8.86
CA ILE A 380 0.03 -23.15 -9.74
C ILE A 380 1.23 -22.23 -9.79
N SER A 381 1.71 -21.97 -11.01
CA SER A 381 2.87 -21.12 -11.23
C SER A 381 2.49 -19.75 -11.76
N GLY A 382 3.31 -18.75 -11.42
CA GLY A 382 3.22 -17.40 -11.94
C GLY A 382 4.59 -16.73 -11.97
N THR A 383 4.69 -15.64 -12.73
CA THR A 383 5.90 -14.85 -12.85
C THR A 383 5.68 -13.48 -12.24
N SER A 384 6.65 -13.00 -11.47
CA SER A 384 6.67 -11.64 -10.94
C SER A 384 8.10 -11.09 -10.96
N ARG A 385 8.26 -9.94 -10.33
CA ARG A 385 9.42 -9.07 -10.38
C ARG A 385 9.79 -8.62 -8.98
N ALA A 386 11.06 -8.77 -8.65
CA ALA A 386 11.65 -8.24 -7.44
C ALA A 386 12.55 -7.06 -7.81
N TYR A 387 12.18 -5.87 -7.33
CA TYR A 387 13.01 -4.68 -7.43
C TYR A 387 14.05 -4.68 -6.31
N VAL A 388 15.27 -4.28 -6.65
CA VAL A 388 16.41 -4.20 -5.75
C VAL A 388 16.97 -2.79 -5.84
N LEU A 389 16.84 -2.04 -4.75
CA LEU A 389 17.55 -0.79 -4.57
C LEU A 389 18.99 -1.11 -4.15
N MET A 390 19.93 -0.90 -5.06
CA MET A 390 21.33 -0.74 -4.67
C MET A 390 21.47 0.61 -4.00
N ALA A 391 21.80 0.63 -2.71
CA ALA A 391 21.96 1.86 -1.95
C ALA A 391 23.44 2.17 -1.73
N ASP A 392 23.78 3.44 -1.74
CA ASP A 392 25.08 3.89 -1.23
C ASP A 392 25.10 3.76 0.30
N GLU A 393 26.30 3.58 0.87
CA GLU A 393 26.49 3.45 2.33
C GLU A 393 26.03 4.69 3.10
#